data_AF-A0A915CQ21-F1
#
_entry.id   AF-A0A915CQ21-F1
#
_cell.length_a   1.000
_cell.length_b   1.000
_cell.length_c   1.000
_cell.angle_alpha   90.00
_cell.angle_beta   90.00
_cell.angle_gamma   90.00
#
_symmetry.space_group_name_H-M   'P 1'
#
loop_
_entity.id
_entity.type
_entity.pdbx_description
1 polymer ?
#
loop_
_entity_poly.entity_id
_entity_poly.type
_entity_poly.pdbx_seq_one_letter_code
_entity_poly.pdbx_strand_id
1 'polypeptide(L)'
;MGCEYLKTVHGILSVLQTVLGLAALLAGFFVWNNGDVFFLFWMGEMRLLTLVLVILMTVWIISMAILLNQVFGTDVLEKLGKLKVLALHGLCALVVLVGAVIESYYYGQIISSSYYIPRLLFVMVSCWLLLITYVCQFGFVVLQ
;
A
#
# COMPACT_ATOMS: atom_id res chain seq x y z
N MET A 1 23.50 9.13 7.08
CA MET A 1 22.03 9.05 7.19
C MET A 1 21.45 7.64 7.36
N GLY A 2 22.17 6.53 7.08
CA GLY A 2 21.71 5.12 7.09
C GLY A 2 20.71 4.64 8.16
N CYS A 3 21.09 3.77 9.11
CA CYS A 3 20.14 3.29 10.17
C CYS A 3 19.56 4.42 11.05
N GLU A 4 20.15 5.63 10.99
CA GLU A 4 19.61 6.82 11.64
C GLU A 4 18.33 7.32 10.97
N TYR A 5 18.17 7.13 9.66
CA TYR A 5 16.94 7.45 8.94
C TYR A 5 15.74 6.67 9.51
N LEU A 6 15.94 5.41 9.91
CA LEU A 6 14.90 4.59 10.54
C LEU A 6 14.43 5.15 11.90
N LYS A 7 15.22 6.02 12.54
CA LYS A 7 14.84 6.71 13.77
C LYS A 7 14.08 8.01 13.52
N THR A 8 14.00 8.47 12.27
CA THR A 8 13.23 9.66 11.89
C THR A 8 11.76 9.31 11.66
N VAL A 9 10.86 10.28 11.87
CA VAL A 9 9.42 10.12 11.62
C VAL A 9 9.15 9.69 10.17
N HIS A 10 9.90 10.25 9.22
CA HIS A 10 9.78 9.92 7.80
C HIS A 10 10.22 8.47 7.50
N GLY A 11 11.29 8.00 8.15
CA GLY A 11 11.75 6.62 8.03
C GLY A 11 10.80 5.62 8.65
N ILE A 12 10.26 5.89 9.83
CA ILE A 12 9.26 5.03 10.48
C ILE A 12 8.00 4.90 9.62
N LEU A 13 7.50 6.01 9.05
CA LEU A 13 6.35 5.99 8.15
C LEU A 13 6.63 5.20 6.87
N SER A 14 7.83 5.34 6.30
CA SER A 14 8.23 4.59 5.10
C SER A 14 8.33 3.08 5.38
N VAL A 15 8.88 2.69 6.53
CA VAL A 15 8.93 1.28 6.97
C VAL A 15 7.51 0.74 7.14
N LEU A 16 6.66 1.49 7.82
CA LEU A 16 5.26 1.11 8.04
C LEU A 16 4.52 0.92 6.70
N GLN A 17 4.74 1.81 5.73
CA GLN A 17 4.20 1.69 4.38
C GLN A 17 4.67 0.43 3.66
N THR A 18 5.97 0.10 3.72
CA THR A 18 6.48 -1.13 3.12
C THR A 18 5.93 -2.39 3.78
N VAL A 19 5.78 -2.40 5.12
CA VAL A 19 5.26 -3.55 5.87
C VAL A 19 3.76 -3.72 5.61
N LEU A 20 2.98 -2.65 5.70
CA LEU A 20 1.55 -2.68 5.40
C LEU A 20 1.27 -3.00 3.94
N GLY A 21 2.07 -2.45 3.01
CA GLY A 21 1.99 -2.76 1.59
C GLY A 21 2.29 -4.23 1.30
N LEU A 22 3.31 -4.80 1.94
CA LEU A 22 3.63 -6.22 1.83
C LEU A 22 2.52 -7.10 2.42
N ALA A 23 2.00 -6.75 3.60
CA ALA A 23 0.91 -7.47 4.25
C ALA A 23 -0.37 -7.45 3.39
N ALA A 24 -0.71 -6.30 2.81
CA ALA A 24 -1.83 -6.14 1.90
C ALA A 24 -1.65 -6.96 0.62
N LEU A 25 -0.43 -7.02 0.07
CA LEU A 25 -0.12 -7.84 -1.10
C LEU A 25 -0.28 -9.33 -0.81
N LEU A 26 0.33 -9.81 0.28
CA LEU A 26 0.23 -11.22 0.66
C LEU A 26 -1.24 -11.61 0.88
N ALA A 27 -1.98 -10.83 1.68
CA ALA A 27 -3.39 -11.06 1.89
C ALA A 27 -4.23 -10.94 0.61
N GLY A 28 -3.83 -10.08 -0.32
CA GLY A 28 -4.51 -9.93 -1.61
C GLY A 28 -4.30 -11.11 -2.56
N PHE A 29 -3.12 -11.74 -2.52
CA PHE A 29 -2.79 -12.92 -3.34
C PHE A 29 -3.44 -14.19 -2.81
N PHE A 30 -3.57 -14.32 -1.49
CA PHE A 30 -4.10 -15.52 -0.85
C PHE A 30 -5.61 -15.44 -0.63
N VAL A 31 -6.33 -16.36 -1.26
CA VAL A 31 -7.75 -16.62 -0.96
C VAL A 31 -7.85 -17.93 -0.22
N TRP A 32 -8.43 -17.91 0.98
CA TRP A 32 -8.67 -19.10 1.79
C TRP A 32 -10.04 -19.68 1.47
N ASN A 33 -10.09 -20.91 0.95
CA ASN A 33 -11.34 -21.62 0.73
C ASN A 33 -11.22 -23.05 1.28
N ASN A 34 -11.94 -23.34 2.37
CA ASN A 34 -12.08 -24.68 2.97
C ASN A 34 -10.76 -25.46 3.18
N GLY A 35 -9.66 -24.78 3.51
CA GLY A 35 -8.36 -25.40 3.79
C GLY A 35 -7.36 -25.32 2.63
N ASP A 36 -7.82 -24.91 1.45
CA ASP A 36 -6.98 -24.68 0.29
C ASP A 36 -6.74 -23.18 0.06
N VAL A 37 -5.52 -22.86 -0.38
CA VAL A 37 -5.08 -21.49 -0.64
C VAL A 37 -4.98 -21.28 -2.15
N PHE A 38 -5.83 -20.40 -2.69
CA PHE A 38 -5.89 -20.10 -4.11
C PHE A 38 -5.23 -18.75 -4.43
N PHE A 39 -4.52 -18.69 -5.57
CA PHE A 39 -3.96 -17.45 -6.11
C PHE A 39 -4.98 -16.75 -7.00
N LEU A 40 -5.42 -15.55 -6.57
CA LEU A 40 -6.51 -14.80 -7.24
C LEU A 40 -6.14 -14.32 -8.66
N PHE A 41 -4.86 -14.28 -9.02
CA PHE A 41 -4.40 -13.74 -10.32
C PHE A 41 -5.03 -14.45 -11.54
N TRP A 42 -5.57 -15.66 -11.35
CA TRP A 42 -6.10 -16.50 -12.42
C TRP A 42 -7.63 -16.71 -12.39
N MET A 43 -8.35 -16.24 -11.36
CA MET A 43 -9.82 -16.41 -11.28
C MET A 43 -10.54 -15.19 -11.89
N GLY A 44 -10.80 -15.28 -13.20
CA GLY A 44 -11.16 -14.17 -14.10
C GLY A 44 -12.51 -13.45 -13.93
N GLU A 45 -13.16 -13.51 -12.77
CA GLU A 45 -14.50 -12.91 -12.60
C GLU A 45 -14.48 -11.50 -11.97
N MET A 46 -13.41 -11.09 -11.27
CA MET A 46 -13.35 -9.79 -10.60
C MET A 46 -12.18 -8.92 -11.08
N ARG A 47 -12.31 -8.34 -12.28
CA ARG A 47 -11.26 -7.54 -12.95
C ARG A 47 -10.76 -6.36 -12.14
N LEU A 48 -11.64 -5.70 -11.37
CA LEU A 48 -11.27 -4.55 -10.54
C LEU A 48 -10.44 -4.95 -9.33
N LEU A 49 -10.59 -6.16 -8.80
CA LEU A 49 -9.79 -6.68 -7.69
C LEU A 49 -8.35 -6.98 -8.12
N THR A 50 -8.15 -7.46 -9.36
CA THR A 50 -6.81 -7.61 -9.93
C THR A 50 -6.12 -6.25 -10.12
N LEU A 51 -6.89 -5.20 -10.44
CA LEU A 51 -6.36 -3.84 -10.54
C LEU A 51 -5.88 -3.30 -9.19
N VAL A 52 -6.57 -3.61 -8.08
CA VAL A 52 -6.11 -3.26 -6.73
C VAL A 52 -4.77 -3.93 -6.40
N LEU A 53 -4.58 -5.19 -6.79
CA LEU A 53 -3.30 -5.89 -6.62
C LEU A 53 -2.16 -5.22 -7.39
N VAL A 54 -2.39 -4.82 -8.64
CA VAL A 54 -1.39 -4.08 -9.43
C VAL A 54 -1.06 -2.74 -8.79
N ILE A 55 -2.07 -2.01 -8.31
CA ILE A 55 -1.90 -0.76 -7.56
C ILE A 55 -1.02 -1.00 -6.33
N LEU A 56 -1.38 -1.96 -5.47
CA LEU A 56 -0.63 -2.28 -4.26
C LEU A 56 0.82 -2.67 -4.59
N MET A 57 1.03 -3.40 -5.67
CA MET A 57 2.37 -3.85 -6.07
C MET A 57 3.23 -2.70 -6.56
N THR A 58 2.67 -1.82 -7.40
CA THR A 58 3.39 -0.63 -7.87
C THR A 58 3.73 0.32 -6.72
N VAL A 59 2.77 0.59 -5.83
CA VAL A 59 2.98 1.43 -4.64
C VAL A 59 4.04 0.82 -3.74
N TRP A 60 3.98 -0.49 -3.48
CA TRP A 60 4.96 -1.18 -2.66
C TRP A 60 6.38 -1.12 -3.25
N ILE A 61 6.54 -1.35 -4.56
CA ILE A 61 7.84 -1.22 -5.24
C ILE A 61 8.41 0.20 -5.07
N ILE A 62 7.57 1.23 -5.23
CA ILE A 62 7.99 2.62 -5.04
C ILE A 62 8.43 2.85 -3.58
N SER A 63 7.64 2.42 -2.58
CA SER A 63 8.00 2.55 -1.17
C SER A 63 9.30 1.82 -0.84
N MET A 64 9.49 0.61 -1.37
CA MET A 64 10.72 -0.17 -1.20
C MET A 64 11.92 0.53 -1.83
N ALA A 65 11.78 1.06 -3.05
CA ALA A 65 12.84 1.78 -3.73
C ALA A 65 13.25 3.04 -2.95
N ILE A 66 12.30 3.79 -2.39
CA ILE A 66 12.58 4.96 -1.55
C ILE A 66 13.32 4.53 -0.28
N LEU A 67 12.79 3.51 0.42
CA LEU A 67 13.37 3.02 1.66
C LEU A 67 14.80 2.52 1.45
N LEU A 68 15.04 1.68 0.44
CA LEU A 68 16.37 1.16 0.12
C LEU A 68 17.35 2.30 -0.20
N ASN A 69 16.96 3.24 -1.08
CA ASN A 69 17.83 4.36 -1.42
C ASN A 69 18.22 5.20 -0.20
N GLN A 70 17.27 5.47 0.71
CA GLN A 70 17.58 6.23 1.92
C GLN A 70 18.41 5.43 2.94
N VAL A 71 18.19 4.12 3.05
CA VAL A 71 19.01 3.24 3.90
C VAL A 71 20.45 3.13 3.38
N PHE A 72 20.66 3.10 2.06
CA PHE A 72 21.99 3.12 1.44
C PHE A 72 22.67 4.51 1.48
N GLY A 73 22.04 5.51 2.11
CA GLY A 73 22.61 6.85 2.26
C GLY A 73 22.60 7.68 0.98
N THR A 74 21.83 7.25 -0.02
CA THR A 74 21.51 8.08 -1.18
C THR A 74 20.26 8.91 -0.89
N ASP A 75 20.45 10.21 -0.66
CA ASP A 75 19.37 11.18 -0.47
C ASP A 75 18.63 11.48 -1.78
N VAL A 76 17.92 10.47 -2.26
CA VAL A 76 17.07 10.53 -3.45
C VAL A 76 15.96 11.56 -3.24
N LEU A 77 15.44 11.68 -2.01
CA LEU A 77 14.43 12.67 -1.66
C LEU A 77 14.95 14.12 -1.74
N GLU A 78 16.17 14.36 -1.26
CA GLU A 78 16.77 15.70 -1.31
C GLU A 78 17.12 16.09 -2.76
N LYS A 79 17.59 15.13 -3.57
CA LYS A 79 17.86 15.33 -5.01
C LYS A 79 16.59 15.53 -5.85
N LEU A 80 15.47 14.92 -5.50
CA LEU A 80 14.20 15.06 -6.23
C LEU A 80 13.56 16.44 -6.02
N GLY A 81 13.89 17.12 -4.93
CA GLY A 81 13.29 18.40 -4.56
C GLY A 81 11.89 18.22 -3.96
N LYS A 82 11.58 19.06 -2.97
CA LYS A 82 10.37 18.98 -2.13
C LYS A 82 9.06 18.83 -2.91
N LEU A 83 8.91 19.57 -4.02
CA LEU A 83 7.69 19.56 -4.84
C LEU A 83 7.44 18.21 -5.55
N LYS A 84 8.50 17.54 -6.02
CA LYS A 84 8.36 16.23 -6.69
C LYS A 84 8.07 15.12 -5.69
N VAL A 85 8.68 15.19 -4.51
CA VAL A 85 8.41 14.27 -3.39
C VAL A 85 6.96 14.40 -2.94
N LEU A 86 6.48 15.64 -2.81
CA LEU A 86 5.08 15.92 -2.48
C LEU A 86 4.12 15.34 -3.54
N ALA A 87 4.41 15.55 -4.82
CA ALA A 87 3.62 15.01 -5.92
C ALA A 87 3.60 13.47 -5.92
N LEU A 88 4.74 12.82 -5.63
CA LEU A 88 4.84 11.36 -5.55
C LEU A 88 3.99 10.79 -4.42
N HIS A 89 4.11 11.34 -3.21
CA HIS A 89 3.31 10.89 -2.07
C HIS A 89 1.81 11.17 -2.28
N GLY A 90 1.47 12.33 -2.84
CA GLY A 90 0.08 12.67 -3.18
C GLY A 90 -0.52 11.72 -4.23
N LEU A 91 0.25 11.38 -5.27
CA LEU A 91 -0.18 10.41 -6.28
C LEU A 91 -0.33 9.01 -5.67
N CYS A 92 0.61 8.56 -4.85
CA CYS A 92 0.47 7.27 -4.14
C CYS A 92 -0.77 7.26 -3.24
N ALA A 93 -1.06 8.34 -2.52
CA ALA A 93 -2.26 8.47 -1.70
C ALA A 93 -3.54 8.34 -2.54
N LEU A 94 -3.61 9.03 -3.69
CA LEU A 94 -4.77 8.96 -4.58
C LEU A 94 -4.98 7.57 -5.16
N VAL A 95 -3.90 6.89 -5.58
CA VAL A 95 -4.01 5.55 -6.15
C VAL A 95 -4.41 4.54 -5.08
N VAL A 96 -3.87 4.64 -3.86
CA VAL A 96 -4.29 3.81 -2.71
C VAL A 96 -5.74 4.10 -2.30
N LEU A 97 -6.21 5.34 -2.39
CA LEU A 97 -7.62 5.72 -2.15
C LEU A 97 -8.54 4.96 -3.11
N VAL A 98 -8.22 4.96 -4.41
CA VAL A 98 -9.00 4.23 -5.41
C VAL A 98 -9.03 2.74 -5.07
N GLY A 99 -7.90 2.15 -4.67
CA GLY A 99 -7.83 0.76 -4.22
C GLY A 99 -8.72 0.47 -3.00
N ALA A 100 -8.67 1.34 -1.98
CA ALA A 100 -9.49 1.22 -0.78
C ALA A 100 -10.99 1.30 -1.09
N VAL A 101 -11.41 2.23 -1.95
CA VAL A 101 -12.81 2.39 -2.35
C VAL A 101 -13.31 1.16 -3.11
N ILE A 102 -12.50 0.60 -4.02
CA ILE A 102 -12.86 -0.62 -4.76
C ILE A 102 -13.06 -1.78 -3.78
N GLU A 103 -12.11 -2.04 -2.87
CA GLU A 103 -12.22 -3.13 -1.88
C GLU A 103 -13.43 -2.93 -0.96
N SER A 104 -13.71 -1.70 -0.51
CA SER A 104 -14.91 -1.38 0.29
C SER A 104 -16.22 -1.59 -0.48
N TYR A 105 -16.25 -1.26 -1.78
CA TYR A 105 -17.42 -1.50 -2.63
C TYR A 105 -17.71 -2.99 -2.79
N TYR A 106 -16.68 -3.79 -3.09
CA TYR A 106 -16.83 -5.24 -3.24
C TYR A 106 -17.23 -5.92 -1.93
N TYR A 107 -16.69 -5.47 -0.79
CA TYR A 107 -17.14 -5.94 0.52
C TYR A 107 -18.65 -5.71 0.73
N GLY A 108 -19.17 -4.55 0.30
CA GLY A 108 -20.60 -4.23 0.41
C GLY A 108 -21.53 -5.04 -0.52
N GLN A 109 -21.00 -5.63 -1.59
CA GLN A 109 -21.79 -6.43 -2.55
C GLN A 109 -21.79 -7.94 -2.26
N ILE A 110 -20.88 -8.42 -1.43
CA ILE A 110 -20.69 -9.84 -1.22
C ILE A 110 -21.64 -10.37 -0.15
N ILE A 111 -22.33 -11.48 -0.48
CA ILE A 111 -23.18 -12.21 0.45
C ILE A 111 -22.30 -12.78 1.56
N SER A 112 -22.74 -12.63 2.82
CA SER A 112 -22.02 -12.90 4.07
C SER A 112 -21.41 -14.31 4.21
N SER A 113 -21.72 -15.24 3.31
CA SER A 113 -21.23 -16.62 3.26
C SER A 113 -20.04 -16.84 2.32
N SER A 114 -19.51 -15.78 1.69
CA SER A 114 -18.44 -15.92 0.71
C SER A 114 -17.06 -16.02 1.34
N TYR A 115 -16.26 -16.97 0.84
CA TYR A 115 -14.88 -17.20 1.24
C TYR A 115 -13.92 -16.04 0.90
N TYR A 116 -14.37 -15.04 0.12
CA TYR A 116 -13.60 -13.84 -0.19
C TYR A 116 -13.59 -12.79 0.93
N ILE A 117 -14.52 -12.85 1.89
CA ILE A 117 -14.69 -11.85 2.96
C ILE A 117 -13.41 -11.60 3.78
N PRO A 118 -12.71 -12.61 4.32
CA PRO A 118 -11.52 -12.36 5.13
C PRO A 118 -10.41 -11.66 4.34
N ARG A 119 -10.24 -12.02 3.06
CA ARG A 119 -9.28 -11.38 2.15
C ARG A 119 -9.65 -9.92 1.91
N LEU A 120 -10.89 -9.64 1.49
CA LEU A 120 -11.38 -8.28 1.22
C LEU A 120 -11.25 -7.39 2.46
N LEU A 121 -11.65 -7.89 3.63
CA LEU A 121 -11.57 -7.12 4.87
C LEU A 121 -10.13 -6.78 5.22
N PHE A 122 -9.22 -7.74 5.13
CA PHE A 122 -7.81 -7.50 5.46
C PHE A 122 -7.15 -6.52 4.47
N VAL A 123 -7.37 -6.70 3.17
CA VAL A 123 -6.83 -5.80 2.13
C VAL A 123 -7.44 -4.40 2.27
N MET A 124 -8.75 -4.30 2.50
CA MET A 124 -9.45 -3.02 2.72
C MET A 124 -8.86 -2.26 3.91
N VAL A 125 -8.78 -2.90 5.09
CA VAL A 125 -8.23 -2.27 6.30
C VAL A 125 -6.78 -1.84 6.08
N SER A 126 -5.98 -2.69 5.44
CA SER A 126 -4.58 -2.37 5.14
C SER A 126 -4.44 -1.19 4.16
N CYS A 127 -5.31 -1.10 3.14
CA CYS A 127 -5.33 0.04 2.21
C CYS A 127 -5.71 1.35 2.91
N TRP A 128 -6.70 1.32 3.83
CA TRP A 128 -7.06 2.49 4.62
C TRP A 128 -5.93 2.93 5.57
N LEU A 129 -5.26 1.98 6.21
CA LEU A 129 -4.08 2.29 7.04
C LEU A 129 -2.95 2.88 6.19
N LEU A 130 -2.67 2.30 5.01
CA LEU A 130 -1.70 2.85 4.06
C LEU A 130 -2.05 4.27 3.65
N LEU A 131 -3.31 4.55 3.32
CA LEU A 131 -3.77 5.89 2.98
C LEU A 131 -3.43 6.89 4.10
N ILE A 132 -3.76 6.55 5.35
CA ILE A 132 -3.45 7.40 6.52
C ILE A 132 -1.95 7.67 6.59
N THR A 133 -1.10 6.66 6.41
CA THR A 133 0.35 6.87 6.45
C THR A 133 0.85 7.80 5.34
N TYR A 134 0.30 7.70 4.12
CA TYR A 134 0.65 8.60 3.02
C TYR A 134 0.17 10.04 3.28
N VAL A 135 -1.02 10.21 3.85
CA VAL A 135 -1.55 11.53 4.23
C VAL A 135 -0.70 12.16 5.35
N CYS A 136 -0.33 11.38 6.37
CA CYS A 136 0.57 11.84 7.43
C CYS A 136 1.93 12.26 6.87
N GLN A 137 2.52 11.48 5.96
CA GLN A 137 3.81 11.80 5.34
C GLN A 137 3.72 13.03 4.44
N PHE A 138 2.62 13.18 3.69
CA PHE A 138 2.33 14.38 2.91
C PHE A 138 2.24 15.61 3.81
N GLY A 139 1.46 15.54 4.90
CA GLY A 139 1.32 16.63 5.87
C GLY A 139 2.65 17.02 6.52
N PHE A 140 3.48 16.04 6.88
CA PHE A 140 4.80 16.29 7.46
C PHE A 140 5.73 17.02 6.49
N VAL A 141 5.74 16.63 5.21
CA VAL A 141 6.53 17.30 4.16
C VAL A 141 6.02 18.73 3.88
N VAL A 142 4.72 18.99 4.03
CA VAL A 142 4.17 20.36 3.87
C VAL A 142 4.60 21.28 5.02
N LEU A 143 4.62 20.75 6.25
CA LEU A 143 4.86 21.53 7.47
C LEU A 143 6.34 21.84 7.78
N GLN A 144 7.28 21.01 7.31
CA GLN A 144 8.73 21.28 7.37
C GLN A 144 9.15 22.29 6.31
#